data_AF-A0A123TB99-F1
#
_entry.id   AF-A0A123TB99-F1
#
_cell.length_a   1.000
_cell.length_b   1.000
_cell.length_c   1.000
_cell.angle_alpha   90.00
_cell.angle_beta   90.00
_cell.angle_gamma   90.00
#
_symmetry.space_group_name_H-M   'P 1'
#
loop_
_entity.id
_entity.type
_entity.pdbx_description
1 polymer ?
#
loop_
_entity_poly.entity_id
_entity_poly.type
_entity_poly.pdbx_seq_one_letter_code
_entity_poly.pdbx_strand_id
1 'polypeptide(L)'
;MGKKLIKSTTIGAAALSTFVIVNSVQAEEVITASTSSEDSTQVSLTASVGIETVQGVIVANGTTIVTETPTEEVVDQAAAIKTAADQAVTDQTAVVADATVAEETATKAVDSAKEVVAEAEANKAEATDENIAKAEEAVEDTKTAISEAESKATKAAENTAEAQAKVDEAQATVNSDQAAIDAQQTVVDNAKTAVDNAQAVLDGTGAAAIVAERDDAKADLDVAKTDETKAQSDLTKAQEADAKKASDLATAKETETAQSATADKTASDLAQAQADATKSAADLVNANTAVDNAQKALDGTGAAEIIAERDNAQADLDTAKADETNAQSDLTKAQEADAKKASDLATAKETEATQAETANSTASDLAQAQADATKAAADLVNANTAVDNAQKALDGTGAAAIIAERDDAQADLDTAKADETNAQSDLTAA
;
A
#
# COMPACT_ATOMS: atom_id res chain seq x y z
N MET A 1 52.10 27.66 42.54
CA MET A 1 53.37 28.40 42.37
C MET A 1 53.53 29.35 43.56
N GLY A 2 54.43 29.03 44.49
CA GLY A 2 55.49 29.97 44.87
C GLY A 2 55.24 30.70 46.19
N LYS A 3 55.11 29.97 47.31
CA LYS A 3 55.01 30.57 48.66
C LYS A 3 56.36 31.20 49.02
N LYS A 4 56.44 32.54 49.02
CA LYS A 4 57.63 33.28 49.46
C LYS A 4 57.50 33.58 50.96
N LEU A 5 58.21 32.81 51.76
CA LEU A 5 58.46 33.08 53.18
C LEU A 5 59.29 34.38 53.29
N ILE A 6 58.71 35.44 53.86
CA ILE A 6 59.46 36.64 54.24
C ILE A 6 59.99 36.39 55.66
N LYS A 7 61.32 36.28 55.77
CA LYS A 7 62.03 36.11 57.04
C LYS A 7 61.88 37.39 57.87
N SER A 8 61.35 37.26 59.08
CA SER A 8 61.33 38.30 60.10
C SER A 8 62.77 38.59 60.55
N THR A 9 63.21 39.83 60.40
CA THR A 9 64.47 40.32 60.96
C THR A 9 64.18 40.85 62.37
N THR A 10 64.60 40.10 63.37
CA THR A 10 64.64 40.52 64.77
C THR A 10 65.64 41.67 64.90
N ILE A 11 65.15 42.89 65.12
CA ILE A 11 65.99 44.04 65.50
C ILE A 11 65.93 44.13 67.02
N GLY A 12 67.09 44.00 67.65
CA GLY A 12 67.26 44.02 69.10
C GLY A 12 66.83 45.36 69.70
N ALA A 13 66.07 45.27 70.79
CA ALA A 13 65.80 46.38 71.68
C ALA A 13 67.13 46.84 72.32
N ALA A 14 67.61 48.02 71.92
CA ALA A 14 68.65 48.74 72.65
C ALA A 14 67.96 49.50 73.79
N ALA A 15 68.13 49.01 75.02
CA ALA A 15 67.75 49.73 76.22
C ALA A 15 68.61 51.00 76.32
N LEU A 16 68.00 52.16 76.08
CA LEU A 16 68.58 53.46 76.37
C LEU A 16 68.64 53.61 77.90
N SER A 17 69.83 53.35 78.46
CA SER A 17 70.16 53.65 79.84
C SER A 17 70.19 55.17 80.01
N THR A 18 69.22 55.70 80.74
CA THR A 18 69.21 57.07 81.25
C THR A 18 70.47 57.29 82.10
N PHE A 19 71.38 58.13 81.63
CA PHE A 19 72.54 58.56 82.40
C PHE A 19 72.14 59.78 83.23
N VAL A 20 71.86 59.55 84.53
CA VAL A 20 71.70 60.62 85.52
C VAL A 20 73.09 61.15 85.83
N ILE A 21 73.42 62.35 85.36
CA ILE A 21 74.60 63.08 85.82
C ILE A 21 74.22 63.75 87.14
N VAL A 22 74.60 63.10 88.24
CA VAL A 22 74.71 63.72 89.56
C VAL A 22 76.12 63.45 90.05
N ASN A 23 76.96 64.47 90.06
CA ASN A 23 77.75 64.89 91.23
C ASN A 23 78.74 66.00 90.86
N SER A 24 78.41 67.21 91.32
CA SER A 24 79.26 68.06 92.16
C SER A 24 80.77 67.82 92.08
N VAL A 25 81.46 68.68 91.33
CA VAL A 25 82.85 69.01 91.60
C VAL A 25 82.86 69.89 92.85
N GLN A 26 83.19 69.30 94.00
CA GLN A 26 83.62 70.05 95.16
C GLN A 26 85.00 70.63 94.84
N ALA A 27 85.12 71.94 94.93
CA ALA A 27 86.42 72.60 95.00
C ALA A 27 87.06 72.20 96.33
N GLU A 28 88.00 71.27 96.29
CA GLU A 28 88.82 70.93 97.45
C GLU A 28 89.89 72.03 97.61
N GLU A 29 89.55 73.05 98.40
CA GLU A 29 90.47 74.05 98.88
C GLU A 29 91.45 73.38 99.88
N VAL A 30 92.57 72.88 99.38
CA VAL A 30 93.65 72.36 100.23
C VAL A 30 94.39 73.56 100.83
N ILE A 31 93.84 74.12 101.91
CA ILE A 31 94.57 74.94 102.86
C ILE A 31 95.46 74.00 103.69
N THR A 32 96.65 73.70 103.22
CA THR A 32 97.69 73.13 104.10
C THR A 32 98.30 74.25 104.91
N ALA A 33 97.65 74.59 106.03
CA ALA A 33 98.29 75.28 107.14
C ALA A 33 99.35 74.35 107.75
N SER A 34 100.59 74.39 107.23
CA SER A 34 101.74 73.85 107.95
C SER A 34 102.12 74.82 109.05
N THR A 35 101.50 74.60 110.20
CA THR A 35 101.99 74.98 111.52
C THR A 35 103.23 74.15 111.82
N SER A 36 104.41 74.64 111.43
CA SER A 36 105.67 74.14 111.96
C SER A 36 106.30 75.26 112.77
N SER A 37 105.91 75.23 114.04
CA SER A 37 106.55 75.82 115.21
C SER A 37 107.83 76.62 114.91
N GLU A 38 107.74 77.93 115.16
CA GLU A 38 108.84 78.69 115.73
C GLU A 38 109.23 78.06 117.08
N ASP A 39 109.82 76.86 117.08
CA ASP A 39 110.72 76.49 118.17
C ASP A 39 112.12 76.75 117.64
N SER A 40 112.38 78.06 117.57
CA SER A 40 113.73 78.59 117.64
C SER A 40 114.29 78.11 118.98
N THR A 41 114.76 76.86 119.03
CA THR A 41 115.80 76.49 119.97
C THR A 41 116.99 77.33 119.56
N GLN A 42 117.00 78.58 120.02
CA GLN A 42 118.19 79.35 120.22
C GLN A 42 119.14 78.39 120.92
N VAL A 43 120.08 77.84 120.15
CA VAL A 43 121.29 77.26 120.70
C VAL A 43 121.96 78.45 121.36
N SER A 44 121.59 78.69 122.62
CA SER A 44 122.27 79.60 123.51
C SER A 44 123.68 79.03 123.62
N LEU A 45 124.57 79.52 122.75
CA LEU A 45 126.01 79.30 122.81
C LEU A 45 126.57 80.05 124.03
N THR A 46 126.03 79.77 125.20
CA THR A 46 126.67 80.08 126.47
C THR A 46 127.27 78.78 126.98
N ALA A 47 128.21 78.23 126.21
CA ALA A 47 129.07 77.17 126.71
C ALA A 47 130.09 77.79 127.66
N SER A 48 129.66 78.09 128.89
CA SER A 48 130.57 78.10 130.03
C SER A 48 130.90 76.64 130.29
N VAL A 49 131.98 76.14 129.69
CA VAL A 49 132.50 74.81 130.05
C VAL A 49 132.91 74.89 131.53
N GLY A 50 132.03 74.44 132.42
CA GLY A 50 132.24 74.38 133.86
C GLY A 50 133.29 73.34 134.25
N ILE A 51 134.39 73.29 133.50
CA ILE A 51 135.56 72.48 133.75
C ILE A 51 136.33 73.19 134.85
N GLU A 52 136.32 72.60 136.04
CA GLU A 52 137.05 73.13 137.20
C GLU A 52 138.56 73.12 136.98
N THR A 53 139.30 73.93 137.73
CA THR A 53 140.77 74.00 137.67
C THR A 53 141.39 73.28 138.86
N VAL A 54 142.50 72.55 138.63
CA VAL A 54 143.19 71.78 139.67
C VAL A 54 143.71 72.69 140.79
N GLN A 55 143.48 72.32 142.07
CA GLN A 55 144.01 73.06 143.22
C GLN A 55 145.55 72.97 143.32
N GLY A 56 146.21 74.08 143.67
CA GLY A 56 147.69 74.18 143.74
C GLY A 56 148.38 74.43 142.38
N VAL A 57 147.60 74.60 141.31
CA VAL A 57 148.08 74.92 139.96
C VAL A 57 147.39 76.18 139.47
N ILE A 58 148.18 77.17 139.04
CA ILE A 58 147.66 78.38 138.40
C ILE A 58 147.88 78.22 136.90
N VAL A 59 146.80 78.34 136.13
CA VAL A 59 146.86 78.35 134.68
C VAL A 59 146.63 79.77 134.20
N ALA A 60 147.72 80.44 133.81
CA ALA A 60 147.68 81.74 133.18
C ALA A 60 148.28 81.62 131.79
N ASN A 61 147.54 82.05 130.75
CA ASN A 61 147.99 82.02 129.35
C ASN A 61 148.51 80.65 128.87
N GLY A 62 147.79 79.58 129.18
CA GLY A 62 148.10 78.25 128.66
C GLY A 62 149.43 77.66 129.15
N THR A 63 150.05 78.27 130.16
CA THR A 63 151.28 77.78 130.79
C THR A 63 150.94 77.35 132.21
N THR A 64 151.10 76.07 132.51
CA THR A 64 150.78 75.47 133.81
C THR A 64 152.00 75.55 134.73
N ILE A 65 151.87 76.29 135.83
CA ILE A 65 152.93 76.43 136.83
C ILE A 65 152.48 75.71 138.11
N VAL A 66 153.32 74.78 138.54
CA VAL A 66 153.10 73.90 139.69
C VAL A 66 153.73 74.56 140.93
N THR A 67 152.90 75.07 141.84
CA THR A 67 153.39 75.90 142.97
C THR A 67 153.63 75.12 144.25
N GLU A 68 153.20 73.87 144.31
CA GLU A 68 153.50 72.94 145.40
C GLU A 68 153.88 71.57 144.84
N THR A 69 154.57 70.74 145.64
CA THR A 69 154.95 69.38 145.20
C THR A 69 153.67 68.58 144.95
N PRO A 70 153.43 68.05 143.74
CA PRO A 70 152.17 67.44 143.41
C PRO A 70 151.91 66.20 144.28
N THR A 71 150.72 66.16 144.87
CA THR A 71 150.18 65.00 145.58
C THR A 71 149.34 64.16 144.62
N GLU A 72 149.15 62.88 144.96
CA GLU A 72 148.36 61.94 144.16
C GLU A 72 146.95 62.49 143.84
N GLU A 73 146.37 63.23 144.79
CA GLU A 73 145.04 63.86 144.70
C GLU A 73 144.95 64.98 143.63
N VAL A 74 146.05 65.69 143.37
CA VAL A 74 146.14 66.76 142.36
C VAL A 74 146.19 66.16 140.94
N VAL A 75 146.86 65.01 140.78
CA VAL A 75 146.93 64.29 139.50
C VAL A 75 145.57 63.69 139.14
N ASP A 76 144.85 63.16 140.13
CA ASP A 76 143.49 62.64 139.95
C ASP A 76 142.50 63.72 139.52
N GLN A 77 142.58 64.93 140.10
CA GLN A 77 141.81 66.08 139.63
C GLN A 77 142.12 66.44 138.18
N ALA A 78 143.40 66.49 137.80
CA ALA A 78 143.79 66.80 136.42
C ALA A 78 143.28 65.75 135.42
N ALA A 79 143.32 64.48 135.79
CA ALA A 79 142.78 63.38 134.99
C ALA A 79 141.25 63.47 134.83
N ALA A 80 140.53 63.81 135.90
CA ALA A 80 139.09 64.05 135.86
C ALA A 80 138.74 65.23 134.94
N ILE A 81 139.49 66.34 135.04
CA ILE A 81 139.32 67.52 134.19
C ILE A 81 139.56 67.22 132.71
N LYS A 82 140.64 66.49 132.39
CA LYS A 82 140.90 66.05 131.02
C LYS A 82 139.76 65.18 130.48
N THR A 83 139.27 64.26 131.30
CA THR A 83 138.14 63.39 130.94
C THR A 83 136.88 64.21 130.67
N ALA A 84 136.59 65.21 131.50
CA ALA A 84 135.46 66.12 131.28
C ALA A 84 135.61 66.98 130.01
N ALA A 85 136.83 67.44 129.71
CA ALA A 85 137.12 68.19 128.48
C ALA A 85 136.94 67.33 127.22
N ASP A 86 137.47 66.10 127.23
CA ASP A 86 137.31 65.14 126.12
C ASP A 86 135.83 64.79 125.92
N GLN A 87 135.06 64.63 127.00
CA GLN A 87 133.61 64.43 126.93
C GLN A 87 132.89 65.65 126.35
N ALA A 88 133.25 66.87 126.79
CA ALA A 88 132.65 68.10 126.27
C ALA A 88 132.93 68.31 124.77
N VAL A 89 134.14 67.97 124.31
CA VAL A 89 134.47 67.99 122.86
C VAL A 89 133.63 66.94 122.11
N THR A 90 133.45 65.75 122.70
CA THR A 90 132.62 64.70 122.10
C THR A 90 131.16 65.14 122.00
N ASP A 91 130.59 65.70 123.06
CA ASP A 91 129.22 66.21 123.10
C ASP A 91 129.04 67.38 122.12
N GLN A 92 130.01 68.31 122.07
CA GLN A 92 129.97 69.42 121.13
C GLN A 92 130.07 68.94 119.68
N THR A 93 130.83 67.87 119.41
CA THR A 93 130.91 67.25 118.09
C THR A 93 129.57 66.63 117.71
N ALA A 94 128.87 65.99 118.64
CA ALA A 94 127.51 65.47 118.41
C ALA A 94 126.52 66.61 118.11
N VAL A 95 126.56 67.71 118.87
CA VAL A 95 125.71 68.89 118.61
C VAL A 95 125.97 69.49 117.22
N VAL A 96 127.22 69.58 116.78
CA VAL A 96 127.56 70.10 115.44
C VAL A 96 127.08 69.13 114.34
N ALA A 97 127.18 67.82 114.57
CA ALA A 97 126.66 66.84 113.64
C ALA A 97 125.12 66.94 113.52
N ASP A 98 124.40 67.04 114.64
CA ASP A 98 122.96 67.25 114.66
C ASP A 98 122.55 68.57 113.97
N ALA A 99 123.30 69.65 114.21
CA ALA A 99 123.08 70.93 113.54
C ALA A 99 123.27 70.83 112.01
N THR A 100 124.23 70.04 111.56
CA THR A 100 124.49 69.79 110.13
C THR A 100 123.33 69.00 109.50
N VAL A 101 122.81 67.99 110.20
CA VAL A 101 121.63 67.23 109.76
C VAL A 101 120.37 68.10 109.71
N ALA A 102 120.19 68.98 110.69
CA ALA A 102 119.09 69.94 110.72
C ALA A 102 119.18 70.95 109.55
N GLU A 103 120.39 71.45 109.25
CA GLU A 103 120.65 72.32 108.10
C GLU A 103 120.34 71.63 106.77
N GLU A 104 120.75 70.36 106.60
CA GLU A 104 120.45 69.60 105.38
C GLU A 104 118.94 69.33 105.24
N THR A 105 118.25 69.05 106.35
CA THR A 105 116.79 68.86 106.39
C THR A 105 116.05 70.14 106.04
N ALA A 106 116.48 71.28 106.59
CA ALA A 106 115.94 72.59 106.26
C ALA A 106 116.16 72.92 104.78
N THR A 107 117.33 72.59 104.23
CA THR A 107 117.63 72.79 102.81
C THR A 107 116.69 71.98 101.90
N LYS A 108 116.47 70.70 102.22
CA LYS A 108 115.50 69.85 101.48
C LYS A 108 114.08 70.40 101.56
N ALA A 109 113.65 70.86 102.73
CA ALA A 109 112.33 71.46 102.91
C ALA A 109 112.16 72.74 102.06
N VAL A 110 113.22 73.56 101.99
CA VAL A 110 113.25 74.76 101.13
C VAL A 110 113.17 74.39 99.66
N ASP A 111 113.87 73.35 99.21
CA ASP A 111 113.83 72.93 97.81
C ASP A 111 112.47 72.35 97.41
N SER A 112 111.83 71.51 98.24
CA SER A 112 110.45 71.05 98.01
C SER A 112 109.45 72.22 97.97
N ALA A 113 109.62 73.22 98.84
CA ALA A 113 108.76 74.41 98.82
C ALA A 113 108.92 75.20 97.50
N LYS A 114 110.13 75.28 96.93
CA LYS A 114 110.35 75.92 95.63
C LYS A 114 109.65 75.17 94.49
N GLU A 115 109.64 73.85 94.50
CA GLU A 115 108.94 73.05 93.48
C GLU A 115 107.43 73.30 93.52
N VAL A 116 106.82 73.27 94.72
CA VAL A 116 105.39 73.56 94.90
C VAL A 116 105.05 74.98 94.45
N VAL A 117 105.91 75.96 94.74
CA VAL A 117 105.73 77.34 94.28
C VAL A 117 105.80 77.42 92.76
N ALA A 118 106.74 76.71 92.12
CA ALA A 118 106.86 76.70 90.66
C ALA A 118 105.62 76.07 89.98
N GLU A 119 105.07 74.99 90.54
CA GLU A 119 103.82 74.38 90.05
C GLU A 119 102.62 75.32 90.24
N ALA A 120 102.53 75.99 91.39
CA ALA A 120 101.50 76.99 91.64
C ALA A 120 101.60 78.20 90.68
N GLU A 121 102.82 78.66 90.37
CA GLU A 121 103.05 79.72 89.39
C GLU A 121 102.68 79.28 87.97
N ALA A 122 102.98 78.04 87.59
CA ALA A 122 102.57 77.48 86.29
C ALA A 122 101.04 77.39 86.19
N ASN A 123 100.37 76.85 87.22
CA ASN A 123 98.91 76.77 87.28
C ASN A 123 98.26 78.15 87.22
N LYS A 124 98.84 79.15 87.92
CA LYS A 124 98.41 80.55 87.87
C LYS A 124 98.58 81.15 86.47
N ALA A 125 99.67 80.83 85.77
CA ALA A 125 99.92 81.31 84.41
C ALA A 125 98.97 80.67 83.38
N GLU A 126 98.47 79.46 83.64
CA GLU A 126 97.49 78.77 82.78
C GLU A 126 96.05 79.20 83.07
N ALA A 127 95.73 79.56 84.33
CA ALA A 127 94.45 80.09 84.77
C ALA A 127 94.23 81.57 84.37
N THR A 128 94.41 81.87 83.09
CA THR A 128 94.11 83.19 82.52
C THR A 128 92.62 83.37 82.30
N ASP A 129 92.13 84.61 82.40
CA ASP A 129 90.76 84.98 82.06
C ASP A 129 90.38 84.53 80.63
N GLU A 130 91.36 84.53 79.72
CA GLU A 130 91.21 84.06 78.32
C GLU A 130 90.89 82.56 78.25
N ASN A 131 91.59 81.71 79.01
CA ASN A 131 91.36 80.27 79.01
C ASN A 131 90.03 79.92 79.70
N ILE A 132 89.67 80.65 80.76
CA ILE A 132 88.37 80.50 81.44
C ILE A 132 87.23 80.91 80.49
N ALA A 133 87.34 82.06 79.82
CA ALA A 133 86.35 82.52 78.85
C ALA A 133 86.17 81.53 77.68
N LYS A 134 87.26 80.94 77.17
CA LYS A 134 87.19 79.88 76.13
C LYS A 134 86.48 78.62 76.63
N ALA A 135 86.70 78.24 77.89
CA ALA A 135 86.00 77.10 78.48
C ALA A 135 84.51 77.40 78.67
N GLU A 136 84.16 78.61 79.11
CA GLU A 136 82.76 79.07 79.20
C GLU A 136 82.06 79.08 77.84
N GLU A 137 82.71 79.61 76.81
CA GLU A 137 82.20 79.61 75.43
C GLU A 137 81.99 78.18 74.91
N ALA A 138 82.95 77.28 75.11
CA ALA A 138 82.83 75.88 74.71
C ALA A 138 81.68 75.14 75.43
N VAL A 139 81.42 75.47 76.70
CA VAL A 139 80.28 74.93 77.46
C VAL A 139 78.95 75.43 76.89
N GLU A 140 78.85 76.73 76.57
CA GLU A 140 77.62 77.29 76.02
C GLU A 140 77.35 76.79 74.59
N ASP A 141 78.38 76.63 73.76
CA ASP A 141 78.30 75.97 72.45
C ASP A 141 77.83 74.53 72.58
N THR A 142 78.39 73.78 73.53
CA THR A 142 77.99 72.39 73.80
C THR A 142 76.53 72.30 74.23
N LYS A 143 76.09 73.21 75.10
CA LYS A 143 74.70 73.29 75.58
C LYS A 143 73.73 73.62 74.45
N THR A 144 74.12 74.50 73.54
CA THR A 144 73.37 74.82 72.31
C THR A 144 73.28 73.58 71.41
N ALA A 145 74.39 72.90 71.16
CA ALA A 145 74.43 71.69 70.34
C ALA A 145 73.58 70.54 70.93
N ILE A 146 73.58 70.36 72.25
CA ILE A 146 72.71 69.40 72.94
C ILE A 146 71.24 69.76 72.73
N SER A 147 70.88 71.03 72.95
CA SER A 147 69.49 71.50 72.76
C SER A 147 69.00 71.29 71.33
N GLU A 148 69.85 71.55 70.33
CA GLU A 148 69.55 71.25 68.93
C GLU A 148 69.41 69.75 68.65
N ALA A 149 70.28 68.92 69.24
CA ALA A 149 70.23 67.46 69.09
C ALA A 149 68.96 66.87 69.71
N GLU A 150 68.55 67.34 70.89
CA GLU A 150 67.30 66.94 71.56
C GLU A 150 66.07 67.32 70.73
N SER A 151 66.07 68.52 70.15
CA SER A 151 65.02 68.97 69.23
C SER A 151 64.94 68.09 67.97
N LYS A 152 66.08 67.79 67.35
CA LYS A 152 66.16 66.88 66.19
C LYS A 152 65.69 65.46 66.55
N ALA A 153 66.07 64.94 67.72
CA ALA A 153 65.65 63.63 68.21
C ALA A 153 64.13 63.57 68.45
N THR A 154 63.56 64.63 69.03
CA THR A 154 62.11 64.76 69.22
C THR A 154 61.39 64.76 67.87
N LYS A 155 61.87 65.55 66.91
CA LYS A 155 61.28 65.59 65.56
C LYS A 155 61.37 64.25 64.84
N ALA A 156 62.48 63.53 64.99
CA ALA A 156 62.64 62.18 64.43
C ALA A 156 61.65 61.18 65.05
N ALA A 157 61.42 61.25 66.36
CA ALA A 157 60.44 60.42 67.05
C ALA A 157 59.00 60.72 66.57
N GLU A 158 58.63 62.00 66.45
CA GLU A 158 57.34 62.41 65.89
C GLU A 158 57.12 61.89 64.46
N ASN A 159 58.12 62.07 63.58
CA ASN A 159 58.03 61.60 62.19
C ASN A 159 57.90 60.06 62.13
N THR A 160 58.58 59.34 63.03
CA THR A 160 58.48 57.88 63.12
C THR A 160 57.09 57.45 63.57
N ALA A 161 56.52 58.13 64.56
CA ALA A 161 55.15 57.88 65.02
C ALA A 161 54.12 58.15 63.91
N GLU A 162 54.27 59.26 63.17
CA GLU A 162 53.39 59.58 62.04
C GLU A 162 53.50 58.56 60.91
N ALA A 163 54.72 58.12 60.58
CA ALA A 163 54.94 57.08 59.59
C ALA A 163 54.31 55.73 60.01
N GLN A 164 54.46 55.35 61.27
CA GLN A 164 53.85 54.13 61.79
C GLN A 164 52.32 54.19 61.73
N ALA A 165 51.71 55.33 62.11
CA ALA A 165 50.27 55.52 62.01
C ALA A 165 49.76 55.37 60.56
N LYS A 166 50.48 55.92 59.57
CA LYS A 166 50.16 55.76 58.15
C LYS A 166 50.27 54.31 57.67
N VAL A 167 51.26 53.57 58.17
CA VAL A 167 51.41 52.13 57.87
C VAL A 167 50.25 51.33 58.45
N ASP A 168 49.87 51.60 59.69
CA ASP A 168 48.75 50.93 60.36
C ASP A 168 47.42 51.20 59.64
N GLU A 169 47.19 52.45 59.22
CA GLU A 169 46.02 52.84 58.42
C GLU A 169 46.00 52.14 57.06
N ALA A 170 47.13 52.14 56.34
CA ALA A 170 47.24 51.43 55.06
C ALA A 170 47.02 49.92 55.21
N GLN A 171 47.52 49.32 56.30
CA GLN A 171 47.32 47.89 56.57
C GLN A 171 45.85 47.58 56.86
N ALA A 172 45.14 48.46 57.57
CA ALA A 172 43.71 48.34 57.79
C ALA A 172 42.92 48.42 56.47
N THR A 173 43.27 49.36 55.59
CA THR A 173 42.68 49.48 54.24
C THR A 173 42.90 48.21 53.42
N VAL A 174 44.13 47.69 53.36
CA VAL A 174 44.45 46.46 52.62
C VAL A 174 43.64 45.27 53.13
N ASN A 175 43.51 45.13 54.45
CA ASN A 175 42.70 44.06 55.04
C ASN A 175 41.22 44.20 54.69
N SER A 176 40.69 45.42 54.67
CA SER A 176 39.31 45.71 54.26
C SER A 176 39.08 45.40 52.78
N ASP A 177 39.99 45.82 51.91
CA ASP A 177 39.91 45.57 50.47
C ASP A 177 39.99 44.07 50.17
N GLN A 178 40.84 43.33 50.88
CA GLN A 178 40.91 41.88 50.73
C GLN A 178 39.59 41.19 51.08
N ALA A 179 38.94 41.61 52.17
CA ALA A 179 37.63 41.08 52.55
C ALA A 179 36.55 41.41 51.50
N ALA A 180 36.60 42.61 50.92
CA ALA A 180 35.68 43.01 49.84
C ALA A 180 35.90 42.17 48.56
N ILE A 181 37.16 41.89 48.21
CA ILE A 181 37.52 41.03 47.07
C ILE A 181 37.01 39.60 47.28
N ASP A 182 37.20 39.04 48.47
CA ASP A 182 36.74 37.68 48.79
C ASP A 182 35.20 37.57 48.72
N ALA A 183 34.50 38.61 49.20
CA ALA A 183 33.04 38.70 49.06
C ALA A 183 32.61 38.80 47.59
N GLN A 184 33.31 39.61 46.79
CA GLN A 184 33.01 39.76 45.36
C GLN A 184 33.27 38.47 44.57
N GLN A 185 34.30 37.69 44.95
CA GLN A 185 34.57 36.38 44.37
C GLN A 185 33.40 35.41 44.63
N THR A 186 32.86 35.41 45.84
CA THR A 186 31.67 34.61 46.18
C THR A 186 30.46 34.97 45.31
N VAL A 187 30.26 36.27 45.04
CA VAL A 187 29.18 36.73 44.14
C VAL A 187 29.40 36.21 42.72
N VAL A 188 30.63 36.25 42.21
CA VAL A 188 30.99 35.75 40.87
C VAL A 188 30.75 34.24 40.77
N ASP A 189 31.16 33.47 41.78
CA ASP A 189 30.97 32.01 41.79
C ASP A 189 29.49 31.63 41.83
N ASN A 190 28.68 32.36 42.59
CA ASN A 190 27.22 32.20 42.61
C ASN A 190 26.59 32.54 41.26
N ALA A 191 27.02 33.64 40.61
CA ALA A 191 26.53 34.04 39.30
C ALA A 191 26.89 32.98 38.24
N LYS A 192 28.11 32.44 38.29
CA LYS A 192 28.55 31.36 37.39
C LYS A 192 27.69 30.11 37.56
N THR A 193 27.44 29.70 38.80
CA THR A 193 26.55 28.57 39.12
C THR A 193 25.12 28.81 38.59
N ALA A 194 24.59 30.03 38.74
CA ALA A 194 23.26 30.37 38.24
C ALA A 194 23.17 30.30 36.71
N VAL A 195 24.21 30.76 36.01
CA VAL A 195 24.31 30.65 34.54
C VAL A 195 24.36 29.19 34.10
N ASP A 196 25.21 28.37 34.73
CA ASP A 196 25.34 26.95 34.39
C ASP A 196 24.00 26.21 34.62
N ASN A 197 23.26 26.53 35.69
CA ASN A 197 21.93 25.98 35.96
C ASN A 197 20.89 26.43 34.92
N ALA A 198 20.88 27.71 34.55
CA ALA A 198 19.97 28.22 33.52
C ALA A 198 20.23 27.57 32.15
N GLN A 199 21.50 27.35 31.82
CA GLN A 199 21.88 26.64 30.60
C GLN A 199 21.43 25.18 30.64
N ALA A 200 21.61 24.48 31.77
CA ALA A 200 21.14 23.10 31.91
C ALA A 200 19.61 22.98 31.77
N VAL A 201 18.85 23.96 32.27
CA VAL A 201 17.40 24.02 32.07
C VAL A 201 17.08 24.21 30.59
N LEU A 202 17.76 25.13 29.89
CA LEU A 202 17.58 25.37 28.44
C LEU A 202 17.89 24.12 27.62
N ASP A 203 19.03 23.48 27.86
CA ASP A 203 19.44 22.26 27.16
C ASP A 203 18.49 21.08 27.47
N GLY A 204 17.95 21.04 28.70
CA GLY A 204 16.96 20.05 29.14
C GLY A 204 15.53 20.27 28.63
N THR A 205 15.22 21.40 27.99
CA THR A 205 13.85 21.69 27.49
C THR A 205 13.38 20.76 26.36
N GLY A 206 14.25 19.91 25.83
CA GLY A 206 13.89 18.96 24.78
C GLY A 206 13.53 19.63 23.45
N ALA A 207 13.98 20.87 23.22
CA ALA A 207 13.68 21.63 22.01
C ALA A 207 13.98 20.85 20.71
N ALA A 208 15.06 20.05 20.69
CA ALA A 208 15.37 19.17 19.56
C ALA A 208 14.32 18.08 19.34
N ALA A 209 13.81 17.46 20.42
CA ALA A 209 12.73 16.48 20.33
C ALA A 209 11.41 17.12 19.87
N ILE A 210 11.09 18.32 20.37
CA ILE A 210 9.90 19.07 19.95
C ILE A 210 9.97 19.42 18.45
N VAL A 211 11.15 19.83 17.96
CA VAL A 211 11.36 20.13 16.54
C VAL A 211 11.23 18.86 15.68
N ALA A 212 11.80 17.74 16.12
CA ALA A 212 11.66 16.45 15.43
C ALA A 212 10.20 16.00 15.36
N GLU A 213 9.49 16.03 16.50
CA GLU A 213 8.06 15.67 16.57
C GLU A 213 7.20 16.57 15.66
N ARG A 214 7.52 17.87 15.59
CA ARG A 214 6.86 18.79 14.67
C ARG A 214 7.08 18.41 13.21
N ASP A 215 8.31 18.05 12.86
CA ASP A 215 8.67 17.68 11.48
C ASP A 215 8.02 16.35 11.07
N ASP A 216 7.99 15.37 11.99
CA ASP A 216 7.28 14.11 11.81
C ASP A 216 5.77 14.34 11.65
N ALA A 217 5.15 15.14 12.54
CA ALA A 217 3.73 15.49 12.44
C ALA A 217 3.40 16.22 11.13
N LYS A 218 4.34 17.02 10.60
CA LYS A 218 4.18 17.66 9.30
C LYS A 218 4.26 16.67 8.14
N ALA A 219 5.17 15.69 8.20
CA ALA A 219 5.25 14.63 7.21
C ALA A 219 3.96 13.80 7.18
N ASP A 220 3.44 13.41 8.34
CA ASP A 220 2.17 12.68 8.48
C ASP A 220 0.99 13.48 7.89
N LEU A 221 0.95 14.80 8.13
CA LEU A 221 -0.09 15.67 7.56
C LEU A 221 -0.02 15.72 6.03
N ASP A 222 1.18 15.76 5.44
CA ASP A 222 1.35 15.82 3.99
C ASP A 222 0.97 14.48 3.32
N VAL A 223 1.21 13.34 3.99
CA VAL A 223 0.70 12.02 3.59
C VAL A 223 -0.83 11.98 3.65
N ALA A 224 -1.43 12.42 4.77
CA ALA A 224 -2.88 12.40 4.94
C ALA A 224 -3.63 13.22 3.89
N LYS A 225 -3.09 14.38 3.47
CA LYS A 225 -3.66 15.19 2.36
C LYS A 225 -3.61 14.48 1.01
N THR A 226 -2.54 13.74 0.76
CA THR A 226 -2.36 12.96 -0.47
C THR A 226 -3.39 11.83 -0.51
N ASP A 227 -3.54 11.11 0.61
CA ASP A 227 -4.53 10.04 0.75
C ASP A 227 -5.97 10.56 0.64
N GLU A 228 -6.27 11.72 1.24
CA GLU A 228 -7.57 12.38 1.09
C GLU A 228 -7.88 12.70 -0.38
N THR A 229 -6.93 13.28 -1.10
CA THR A 229 -7.08 13.62 -2.52
C THR A 229 -7.33 12.36 -3.36
N LYS A 230 -6.61 11.27 -3.07
CA LYS A 230 -6.79 9.98 -3.73
C LYS A 230 -8.18 9.41 -3.43
N ALA A 231 -8.61 9.44 -2.18
CA ALA A 231 -9.93 8.95 -1.76
C ALA A 231 -11.06 9.74 -2.44
N GLN A 232 -10.92 11.06 -2.57
CA GLN A 232 -11.87 11.90 -3.31
C GLN A 232 -11.94 11.52 -4.79
N SER A 233 -10.79 11.29 -5.46
CA SER A 233 -10.76 10.83 -6.85
C SER A 233 -11.41 9.46 -7.03
N ASP A 234 -11.14 8.53 -6.13
CA ASP A 234 -11.72 7.18 -6.17
C ASP A 234 -13.23 7.22 -5.92
N LEU A 235 -13.71 8.10 -5.03
CA LEU A 235 -15.14 8.34 -4.81
C LEU A 235 -15.83 8.87 -6.07
N THR A 236 -15.23 9.84 -6.77
CA THR A 236 -15.79 10.36 -8.03
C THR A 236 -15.90 9.28 -9.10
N LYS A 237 -14.86 8.44 -9.27
CA LYS A 237 -14.90 7.31 -10.22
C LYS A 237 -16.00 6.30 -9.86
N ALA A 238 -16.19 6.02 -8.57
CA ALA A 238 -17.25 5.13 -8.10
C ALA A 238 -18.65 5.71 -8.44
N GLN A 239 -18.85 7.01 -8.22
CA GLN A 239 -20.10 7.69 -8.56
C GLN A 239 -20.39 7.66 -10.07
N GLU A 240 -19.38 7.87 -10.91
CA GLU A 240 -19.50 7.75 -12.37
C GLU A 240 -19.87 6.32 -12.81
N ALA A 241 -19.23 5.31 -12.20
CA ALA A 241 -19.53 3.91 -12.47
C ALA A 241 -20.96 3.53 -12.07
N ASP A 242 -21.42 4.00 -10.91
CA ASP A 242 -22.80 3.79 -10.44
C ASP A 242 -23.81 4.48 -11.34
N ALA A 243 -23.53 5.71 -11.80
CA ALA A 243 -24.38 6.42 -12.76
C ALA A 243 -24.48 5.66 -14.09
N LYS A 244 -23.36 5.13 -14.60
CA LYS A 244 -23.36 4.30 -15.81
C LYS A 244 -24.18 3.03 -15.61
N LYS A 245 -23.99 2.34 -14.48
CA LYS A 245 -24.75 1.12 -14.16
C LYS A 245 -26.25 1.38 -14.06
N ALA A 246 -26.66 2.51 -13.49
CA ALA A 246 -28.05 2.93 -13.44
C ALA A 246 -28.64 3.16 -14.85
N SER A 247 -27.87 3.79 -15.74
CA SER A 247 -28.27 3.99 -17.15
C SER A 247 -28.40 2.65 -17.89
N ASP A 248 -27.40 1.77 -17.79
CA ASP A 248 -27.41 0.45 -18.43
C ASP A 248 -28.63 -0.37 -17.95
N LEU A 249 -28.95 -0.30 -16.66
CA LEU A 249 -30.13 -0.96 -16.07
C LEU A 249 -31.45 -0.39 -16.59
N ALA A 250 -31.54 0.94 -16.79
CA ALA A 250 -32.73 1.56 -17.37
C ALA A 250 -32.97 1.07 -18.81
N THR A 251 -31.93 1.07 -19.65
CA THR A 251 -31.98 0.55 -21.02
C THR A 251 -32.35 -0.94 -21.05
N ALA A 252 -31.81 -1.75 -20.14
CA ALA A 252 -32.15 -3.16 -20.04
C ALA A 252 -33.65 -3.37 -19.70
N LYS A 253 -34.21 -2.58 -18.79
CA LYS A 253 -35.65 -2.64 -18.45
C LYS A 253 -36.56 -2.22 -19.59
N GLU A 254 -36.18 -1.18 -20.34
CA GLU A 254 -36.92 -0.78 -21.55
C GLU A 254 -36.90 -1.89 -22.61
N THR A 255 -35.73 -2.53 -22.80
CA THR A 255 -35.57 -3.66 -23.73
C THR A 255 -36.41 -4.85 -23.30
N GLU A 256 -36.38 -5.21 -22.02
CA GLU A 256 -37.22 -6.29 -21.45
C GLU A 256 -38.70 -6.02 -21.70
N THR A 257 -39.16 -4.79 -21.46
CA THR A 257 -40.56 -4.38 -21.70
C THR A 257 -40.93 -4.53 -23.17
N ALA A 258 -40.07 -4.08 -24.09
CA ALA A 258 -40.29 -4.19 -25.53
C ALA A 258 -40.30 -5.66 -26.01
N GLN A 259 -39.42 -6.50 -25.45
CA GLN A 259 -39.38 -7.93 -25.74
C GLN A 259 -40.63 -8.64 -25.24
N SER A 260 -41.12 -8.32 -24.04
CA SER A 260 -42.37 -8.86 -23.51
C SER A 260 -43.55 -8.52 -24.42
N ALA A 261 -43.67 -7.25 -24.83
CA ALA A 261 -44.74 -6.83 -25.76
C ALA A 261 -44.65 -7.54 -27.12
N THR A 262 -43.44 -7.79 -27.61
CA THR A 262 -43.21 -8.56 -28.85
C THR A 262 -43.61 -10.03 -28.67
N ALA A 263 -43.30 -10.62 -27.52
CA ALA A 263 -43.68 -12.00 -27.21
C ALA A 263 -45.21 -12.15 -27.11
N ASP A 264 -45.90 -11.24 -26.44
CA ASP A 264 -47.37 -11.23 -26.33
C ASP A 264 -48.04 -11.11 -27.71
N LYS A 265 -47.52 -10.21 -28.56
CA LYS A 265 -47.99 -10.08 -29.94
C LYS A 265 -47.76 -11.35 -30.75
N THR A 266 -46.56 -11.93 -30.66
CA THR A 266 -46.22 -13.18 -31.36
C THR A 266 -47.12 -14.34 -30.92
N ALA A 267 -47.41 -14.44 -29.62
CA ALA A 267 -48.34 -15.44 -29.10
C ALA A 267 -49.76 -15.25 -29.65
N SER A 268 -50.22 -14.01 -29.76
CA SER A 268 -51.53 -13.67 -30.34
C SER A 268 -51.60 -14.01 -31.83
N ASP A 269 -50.57 -13.64 -32.60
CA ASP A 269 -50.47 -13.93 -34.04
C ASP A 269 -50.42 -15.44 -34.29
N LEU A 270 -49.70 -16.20 -33.44
CA LEU A 270 -49.67 -17.67 -33.52
C LEU A 270 -51.04 -18.29 -33.24
N ALA A 271 -51.75 -17.82 -32.21
CA ALA A 271 -53.10 -18.30 -31.90
C ALA A 271 -54.08 -18.04 -33.06
N GLN A 272 -53.99 -16.86 -33.68
CA GLN A 272 -54.79 -16.54 -34.87
C GLN A 272 -54.46 -17.46 -36.04
N ALA A 273 -53.17 -17.68 -36.33
CA ALA A 273 -52.75 -18.59 -37.39
C ALA A 273 -53.24 -20.04 -37.17
N GLN A 274 -53.25 -20.52 -35.91
CA GLN A 274 -53.80 -21.83 -35.57
C GLN A 274 -55.32 -21.91 -35.78
N ALA A 275 -56.05 -20.85 -35.45
CA ALA A 275 -57.48 -20.76 -35.70
C ALA A 275 -57.80 -20.78 -37.21
N ASP A 276 -57.04 -20.01 -38.00
CA ASP A 276 -57.20 -19.95 -39.46
C ASP A 276 -56.86 -21.29 -40.14
N ALA A 277 -55.81 -21.98 -39.66
CA ALA A 277 -55.46 -23.32 -40.12
C ALA A 277 -56.58 -24.34 -39.81
N THR A 278 -57.16 -24.27 -38.61
CA THR A 278 -58.28 -25.13 -38.20
C THR A 278 -59.51 -24.89 -39.08
N LYS A 279 -59.83 -23.62 -39.35
CA LYS A 279 -60.92 -23.24 -40.24
C LYS A 279 -60.68 -23.76 -41.66
N SER A 280 -59.48 -23.58 -42.19
CA SER A 280 -59.11 -24.06 -43.52
C SER A 280 -59.21 -25.58 -43.64
N ALA A 281 -58.82 -26.31 -42.60
CA ALA A 281 -58.96 -27.77 -42.56
C ALA A 281 -60.44 -28.20 -42.58
N ALA A 282 -61.31 -27.50 -41.83
CA ALA A 282 -62.75 -27.76 -41.86
C ALA A 282 -63.36 -27.44 -43.24
N ASP A 283 -62.97 -26.32 -43.86
CA ASP A 283 -63.40 -25.94 -45.21
C ASP A 283 -62.98 -26.98 -46.25
N LEU A 284 -61.76 -27.54 -46.13
CA LEU A 284 -61.29 -28.63 -47.00
C LEU A 284 -62.12 -29.91 -46.84
N VAL A 285 -62.45 -30.31 -45.61
CA VAL A 285 -63.31 -31.48 -45.36
C VAL A 285 -64.71 -31.28 -45.96
N ASN A 286 -65.28 -30.08 -45.80
CA ASN A 286 -66.56 -29.72 -46.39
C ASN A 286 -66.50 -29.76 -47.92
N ALA A 287 -65.44 -29.22 -48.53
CA ALA A 287 -65.24 -29.26 -49.97
C ALA A 287 -65.11 -30.69 -50.50
N ASN A 288 -64.33 -31.55 -49.84
CA ASN A 288 -64.22 -32.97 -50.20
C ASN A 288 -65.57 -33.69 -50.09
N THR A 289 -66.33 -33.42 -49.02
CA THR A 289 -67.68 -33.97 -48.86
C THR A 289 -68.62 -33.53 -49.98
N ALA A 290 -68.52 -32.26 -50.41
CA ALA A 290 -69.30 -31.75 -51.53
C ALA A 290 -68.92 -32.43 -52.85
N VAL A 291 -67.63 -32.67 -53.09
CA VAL A 291 -67.12 -33.42 -54.25
C VAL A 291 -67.65 -34.87 -54.23
N ASP A 292 -67.54 -35.56 -53.09
CA ASP A 292 -68.03 -36.94 -52.96
C ASP A 292 -69.54 -37.03 -53.21
N ASN A 293 -70.32 -36.07 -52.70
CA ASN A 293 -71.76 -36.00 -52.95
C ASN A 293 -72.08 -35.74 -54.42
N ALA A 294 -71.33 -34.85 -55.08
CA ALA A 294 -71.47 -34.60 -56.51
C ALA A 294 -71.11 -35.86 -57.34
N GLN A 295 -70.05 -36.58 -56.96
CA GLN A 295 -69.67 -37.83 -57.62
C GLN A 295 -70.74 -38.91 -57.45
N LYS A 296 -71.29 -39.09 -56.22
CA LYS A 296 -72.41 -40.02 -55.99
C LYS A 296 -73.65 -39.66 -56.79
N ALA A 297 -73.94 -38.37 -56.95
CA ALA A 297 -75.05 -37.92 -57.77
C ALA A 297 -74.80 -38.24 -59.26
N LEU A 298 -73.57 -38.06 -59.76
CA LEU A 298 -73.19 -38.45 -61.12
C LEU A 298 -73.30 -39.96 -61.32
N ASP A 299 -72.77 -40.77 -60.41
CA ASP A 299 -72.83 -42.24 -60.49
C ASP A 299 -74.29 -42.74 -60.42
N GLY A 300 -75.16 -42.05 -59.66
CA GLY A 300 -76.59 -42.34 -59.55
C GLY A 300 -77.45 -41.89 -60.74
N THR A 301 -76.88 -41.24 -61.77
CA THR A 301 -77.66 -40.79 -62.96
C THR A 301 -78.08 -41.92 -63.90
N GLY A 302 -77.77 -43.17 -63.56
CA GLY A 302 -78.17 -44.34 -64.34
C GLY A 302 -77.48 -44.40 -65.70
N ALA A 303 -76.32 -43.75 -65.87
CA ALA A 303 -75.62 -43.71 -67.15
C ALA A 303 -75.29 -45.12 -67.68
N ALA A 304 -75.00 -46.07 -66.79
CA ALA A 304 -74.80 -47.47 -67.15
C ALA A 304 -76.10 -48.13 -67.63
N GLU A 305 -77.22 -47.87 -66.95
CA GLU A 305 -78.56 -48.33 -67.33
C GLU A 305 -79.01 -47.71 -68.67
N ILE A 306 -78.76 -46.43 -68.89
CA ILE A 306 -79.06 -45.72 -70.16
C ILE A 306 -78.22 -46.30 -71.30
N ILE A 307 -76.94 -46.61 -71.07
CA ILE A 307 -76.07 -47.25 -72.06
C ILE A 307 -76.56 -48.67 -72.36
N ALA A 308 -76.94 -49.45 -71.35
CA ALA A 308 -77.49 -50.79 -71.52
C ALA A 308 -78.84 -50.77 -72.29
N GLU A 309 -79.73 -49.83 -71.98
CA GLU A 309 -81.00 -49.64 -72.68
C GLU A 309 -80.75 -49.25 -74.16
N ARG A 310 -79.78 -48.38 -74.43
CA ARG A 310 -79.36 -48.03 -75.79
C ARG A 310 -78.81 -49.23 -76.55
N ASP A 311 -77.96 -50.03 -75.91
CA ASP A 311 -77.35 -51.21 -76.54
C ASP A 311 -78.41 -52.30 -76.83
N ASN A 312 -79.38 -52.47 -75.92
CA ASN A 312 -80.55 -53.32 -76.16
C ASN A 312 -81.41 -52.79 -77.32
N ALA A 313 -81.71 -51.49 -77.35
CA ALA A 313 -82.45 -50.88 -78.45
C ALA A 313 -81.72 -51.00 -79.80
N GLN A 314 -80.39 -50.97 -79.79
CA GLN A 314 -79.57 -51.20 -80.98
C GLN A 314 -79.63 -52.67 -81.44
N ALA A 315 -79.61 -53.63 -80.51
CA ALA A 315 -79.78 -55.05 -80.83
C ALA A 315 -81.18 -55.35 -81.37
N ASP A 316 -82.22 -54.73 -80.81
CA ASP A 316 -83.60 -54.82 -81.32
C ASP A 316 -83.70 -54.23 -82.73
N LEU A 317 -83.05 -53.09 -82.99
CA LEU A 317 -83.00 -52.48 -84.32
C LEU A 317 -82.29 -53.38 -85.34
N ASP A 318 -81.18 -54.01 -84.96
CA ASP A 318 -80.45 -54.92 -85.85
C ASP A 318 -81.26 -56.19 -86.15
N THR A 319 -81.99 -56.70 -85.16
CA THR A 319 -82.96 -57.80 -85.34
C THR A 319 -84.07 -57.40 -86.30
N ALA A 320 -84.68 -56.22 -86.11
CA ALA A 320 -85.73 -55.72 -86.99
C ALA A 320 -85.25 -55.54 -88.44
N LYS A 321 -84.02 -55.09 -88.66
CA LYS A 321 -83.42 -55.01 -90.01
C LYS A 321 -83.17 -56.38 -90.65
N ALA A 322 -82.76 -57.36 -89.84
CA ALA A 322 -82.60 -58.74 -90.32
C ALA A 322 -83.95 -59.33 -90.72
N ASP A 323 -84.99 -59.11 -89.90
CA ASP A 323 -86.36 -59.52 -90.19
C ASP A 323 -86.92 -58.81 -91.44
N GLU A 324 -86.67 -57.50 -91.60
CA GLU A 324 -87.00 -56.75 -92.82
C GLU A 324 -86.31 -57.37 -94.05
N THR A 325 -85.03 -57.70 -93.95
CA THR A 325 -84.27 -58.35 -95.04
C THR A 325 -84.85 -59.72 -95.39
N ASN A 326 -85.21 -60.52 -94.38
CA ASN A 326 -85.83 -61.83 -94.58
C ASN A 326 -87.21 -61.68 -95.22
N ALA A 327 -88.05 -60.75 -94.74
CA ALA A 327 -89.35 -60.45 -95.31
C ALA A 327 -89.24 -59.97 -96.77
N GLN A 328 -88.22 -59.15 -97.08
CA GLN A 328 -87.93 -58.74 -98.45
C GLN A 328 -87.54 -59.93 -99.34
N SER A 329 -86.71 -60.86 -98.82
CA SER A 329 -86.34 -62.09 -99.54
C SER A 329 -87.54 -62.99 -99.78
N ASP A 330 -88.40 -63.18 -98.78
CA ASP A 330 -89.60 -63.98 -98.89
C ASP A 330 -90.62 -63.35 -99.84
N LEU A 331 -90.73 -62.01 -99.87
CA LEU A 331 -91.51 -61.30 -100.87
C LEU A 331 -90.97 -61.55 -102.29
N THR A 332 -89.66 -61.52 -102.50
CA THR A 332 -89.05 -61.84 -103.80
C THR A 332 -89.36 -63.29 -104.21
N LYS A 333 -89.21 -64.26 -103.30
CA LYS A 333 -89.57 -65.66 -103.60
C LYS A 333 -91.06 -65.81 -103.93
N ALA A 334 -91.94 -65.10 -103.23
CA ALA A 334 -93.37 -65.11 -103.52
C ALA A 334 -93.67 -64.51 -104.91
N GLN A 335 -93.01 -63.42 -105.29
CA GLN A 335 -93.11 -62.84 -106.63
C GLN A 335 -92.63 -63.79 -107.72
N GLU A 336 -91.52 -64.50 -107.51
CA GLU A 336 -91.02 -65.54 -108.43
C GLU A 336 -92.02 -66.71 -108.57
N ALA A 337 -92.60 -67.15 -107.46
CA ALA A 337 -93.61 -68.20 -107.44
C ALA A 337 -94.89 -67.78 -108.18
N ASP A 338 -95.36 -66.54 -107.98
CA ASP A 338 -96.50 -65.99 -108.70
C ASP A 338 -96.21 -65.82 -110.20
N ALA A 339 -95.01 -65.38 -110.58
CA ALA A 339 -94.58 -65.31 -111.97
C ALA A 339 -94.58 -66.71 -112.63
N LYS A 340 -94.08 -67.73 -111.91
CA LYS A 340 -94.14 -69.12 -112.36
C LYS A 340 -95.59 -69.58 -112.52
N LYS A 341 -96.45 -69.28 -111.55
CA LYS A 341 -97.88 -69.64 -111.60
C LYS A 341 -98.60 -68.97 -112.77
N ALA A 342 -98.27 -67.72 -113.09
CA ALA A 342 -98.77 -67.02 -114.26
C ALA A 342 -98.31 -67.71 -115.58
N SER A 343 -97.06 -68.16 -115.65
CA SER A 343 -96.53 -68.89 -116.81
C SER A 343 -97.16 -70.29 -116.97
N ASP A 344 -97.32 -71.04 -115.87
CA ASP A 344 -98.01 -72.33 -115.86
C ASP A 344 -99.47 -72.16 -116.33
N LEU A 345 -100.15 -71.09 -115.87
CA LEU A 345 -101.53 -70.77 -116.28
C LEU A 345 -101.64 -70.41 -117.76
N ALA A 346 -100.68 -69.65 -118.30
CA ALA A 346 -100.63 -69.34 -119.73
C ALA A 346 -100.49 -70.61 -120.57
N THR A 347 -99.61 -71.52 -120.15
CA THR A 347 -99.40 -72.84 -120.78
C THR A 347 -100.66 -73.71 -120.73
N ALA A 348 -101.36 -73.72 -119.58
CA ALA A 348 -102.62 -74.44 -119.42
C ALA A 348 -103.73 -73.88 -120.32
N LYS A 349 -103.84 -72.54 -120.45
CA LYS A 349 -104.79 -71.90 -121.37
C LYS A 349 -104.49 -72.20 -122.84
N GLU A 350 -103.23 -72.26 -123.24
CA GLU A 350 -102.84 -72.64 -124.61
C GLU A 350 -103.19 -74.12 -124.90
N THR A 351 -102.99 -74.99 -123.90
CA THR A 351 -103.42 -76.38 -123.96
C THR A 351 -104.95 -76.51 -124.04
N GLU A 352 -105.70 -75.73 -123.27
CA GLU A 352 -107.17 -75.66 -123.31
C GLU A 352 -107.67 -75.18 -124.68
N ALA A 353 -107.05 -74.15 -125.27
CA ALA A 353 -107.39 -73.67 -126.61
C ALA A 353 -107.18 -74.76 -127.68
N THR A 354 -106.09 -75.51 -127.59
CA THR A 354 -105.81 -76.63 -128.50
C THR A 354 -106.82 -77.78 -128.32
N GLN A 355 -107.23 -78.08 -127.09
CA GLN A 355 -108.30 -79.06 -126.81
C GLN A 355 -109.66 -78.59 -127.31
N ALA A 356 -109.98 -77.30 -127.20
CA ALA A 356 -111.22 -76.72 -127.70
C ALA A 356 -111.31 -76.79 -129.24
N GLU A 357 -110.22 -76.52 -129.96
CA GLU A 357 -110.14 -76.72 -131.41
C GLU A 357 -110.34 -78.19 -131.79
N THR A 358 -109.68 -79.10 -131.07
CA THR A 358 -109.83 -80.56 -131.27
C THR A 358 -111.27 -81.03 -131.02
N ALA A 359 -111.92 -80.53 -129.96
CA ALA A 359 -113.30 -80.83 -129.61
C ALA A 359 -114.29 -80.30 -130.66
N ASN A 360 -114.07 -79.08 -131.17
CA ASN A 360 -114.89 -78.52 -132.25
C ASN A 360 -114.76 -79.31 -133.56
N SER A 361 -113.56 -79.75 -133.94
CA SER A 361 -113.36 -80.61 -135.11
C SER A 361 -114.09 -81.94 -134.93
N THR A 362 -113.98 -82.55 -133.74
CA THR A 362 -114.67 -83.81 -133.41
C THR A 362 -116.20 -83.66 -133.42
N ALA A 363 -116.73 -82.53 -132.93
CA ALA A 363 -118.17 -82.26 -132.94
C ALA A 363 -118.71 -82.05 -134.37
N SER A 364 -117.93 -81.41 -135.24
CA SER A 364 -118.24 -81.28 -136.66
C SER A 364 -118.25 -82.63 -137.38
N ASP A 365 -117.27 -83.49 -137.10
CA ASP A 365 -117.20 -84.86 -137.65
C ASP A 365 -118.38 -85.72 -137.18
N LEU A 366 -118.79 -85.58 -135.91
CA LEU A 366 -119.96 -86.27 -135.36
C LEU A 366 -121.28 -85.78 -135.98
N ALA A 367 -121.44 -84.47 -136.19
CA ALA A 367 -122.61 -83.91 -136.85
C ALA A 367 -122.73 -84.40 -138.31
N GLN A 368 -121.62 -84.54 -139.02
CA GLN A 368 -121.59 -85.12 -140.35
C GLN A 368 -121.99 -86.59 -140.34
N ALA A 369 -121.46 -87.39 -139.40
CA ALA A 369 -121.85 -88.80 -139.24
C ALA A 369 -123.34 -88.98 -138.91
N GLN A 370 -123.94 -88.08 -138.12
CA GLN A 370 -125.38 -88.10 -137.81
C GLN A 370 -126.26 -87.74 -139.01
N ALA A 371 -125.83 -86.80 -139.87
CA ALA A 371 -126.52 -86.47 -141.11
C ALA A 371 -126.52 -87.67 -142.09
N ASP A 372 -125.39 -88.34 -142.21
CA ASP A 372 -125.23 -89.53 -143.05
C ASP A 372 -126.10 -90.71 -142.57
N ALA A 373 -126.16 -90.93 -141.25
CA ALA A 373 -127.02 -91.95 -140.64
C ALA A 373 -128.52 -91.65 -140.82
N THR A 374 -128.93 -90.39 -140.73
CA THR A 374 -130.32 -89.96 -140.94
C THR A 374 -130.74 -90.19 -142.40
N LYS A 375 -129.84 -89.90 -143.35
CA LYS A 375 -130.08 -90.18 -144.76
C LYS A 375 -130.22 -91.68 -145.02
N ALA A 376 -129.37 -92.51 -144.43
CA ALA A 376 -129.46 -93.97 -144.54
C ALA A 376 -130.78 -94.54 -143.96
N ALA A 377 -131.28 -93.97 -142.85
CA ALA A 377 -132.55 -94.37 -142.27
C ALA A 377 -133.76 -94.02 -143.16
N ALA A 378 -133.73 -92.86 -143.83
CA ALA A 378 -134.77 -92.49 -144.80
C ALA A 378 -134.76 -93.40 -146.04
N ASP A 379 -133.57 -93.77 -146.53
CA ASP A 379 -133.41 -94.71 -147.65
C ASP A 379 -133.96 -96.12 -147.29
N LEU A 380 -133.81 -96.56 -146.03
CA LEU A 380 -134.36 -97.83 -145.52
C LEU A 380 -135.90 -97.84 -145.46
N VAL A 381 -136.52 -96.75 -145.01
CA VAL A 381 -137.99 -96.62 -144.94
C VAL A 381 -138.62 -96.66 -146.33
N ASN A 382 -137.98 -96.01 -147.31
CA ASN A 382 -138.42 -96.05 -148.69
C ASN A 382 -138.29 -97.47 -149.29
N ALA A 383 -137.22 -98.20 -148.98
CA ALA A 383 -137.05 -99.59 -149.41
C ALA A 383 -138.12 -100.53 -148.80
N ASN A 384 -138.45 -100.39 -147.51
CA ASN A 384 -139.49 -101.19 -146.86
C ASN A 384 -140.89 -100.94 -147.43
N THR A 385 -141.19 -99.70 -147.84
CA THR A 385 -142.45 -99.36 -148.53
C THR A 385 -142.55 -100.05 -149.89
N ALA A 386 -141.42 -100.25 -150.59
CA ALA A 386 -141.39 -100.97 -151.85
C ALA A 386 -141.61 -102.49 -151.69
N VAL A 387 -141.13 -103.09 -150.59
CA VAL A 387 -141.32 -104.51 -150.27
C VAL A 387 -142.77 -104.83 -149.94
N ASP A 388 -143.43 -103.99 -149.15
CA ASP A 388 -144.84 -104.20 -148.76
C ASP A 388 -145.81 -104.18 -149.96
N ASN A 389 -145.49 -103.38 -150.99
CA ASN A 389 -146.26 -103.36 -152.23
C ASN A 389 -146.05 -104.61 -153.10
N ALA A 390 -144.87 -105.24 -153.04
CA ALA A 390 -144.59 -106.47 -153.76
C ALA A 390 -145.27 -107.70 -153.11
N GLN A 391 -145.39 -107.72 -151.78
CA GLN A 391 -146.03 -108.83 -151.05
C GLN A 391 -147.54 -108.92 -151.34
N LYS A 392 -148.21 -107.78 -151.52
CA LYS A 392 -149.64 -107.74 -151.94
C LYS A 392 -149.91 -108.37 -153.32
N ALA A 393 -148.89 -108.55 -154.17
CA ALA A 393 -149.05 -109.17 -155.48
C ALA A 393 -148.94 -110.70 -155.46
N LEU A 394 -148.34 -111.29 -154.41
CA LEU A 394 -148.01 -112.72 -154.38
C LEU A 394 -149.17 -113.62 -153.95
N ASP A 395 -150.06 -113.14 -153.07
CA ASP A 395 -151.11 -113.97 -152.46
C ASP A 395 -152.32 -114.27 -153.38
N GLY A 396 -152.27 -113.87 -154.66
CA GLY A 396 -153.36 -114.00 -155.63
C GLY A 396 -153.37 -115.24 -156.55
N THR A 397 -152.46 -116.21 -156.42
CA THR A 397 -152.19 -117.18 -157.51
C THR A 397 -152.26 -118.70 -157.19
N GLY A 398 -153.14 -119.15 -156.30
CA GLY A 398 -153.74 -120.50 -156.40
C GLY A 398 -152.83 -121.74 -156.25
N ALA A 399 -151.70 -121.64 -155.54
CA ALA A 399 -150.73 -122.74 -155.38
C ALA A 399 -151.22 -123.96 -154.57
N ALA A 400 -152.32 -123.85 -153.80
CA ALA A 400 -152.77 -124.95 -152.94
C ALA A 400 -153.56 -126.06 -153.68
N ALA A 401 -154.13 -125.77 -154.86
CA ALA A 401 -154.84 -126.78 -155.66
C ALA A 401 -153.91 -127.87 -156.23
N ILE A 402 -152.62 -127.57 -156.39
CA ILE A 402 -151.59 -128.49 -156.91
C ILE A 402 -151.10 -129.47 -155.83
N ILE A 403 -151.26 -129.13 -154.54
CA ILE A 403 -150.86 -130.00 -153.43
C ILE A 403 -151.89 -131.12 -153.21
N ALA A 404 -153.15 -130.91 -153.61
CA ALA A 404 -154.23 -131.90 -153.51
C ALA A 404 -154.04 -133.11 -154.45
N GLU A 405 -153.37 -132.96 -155.59
CA GLU A 405 -153.21 -134.02 -156.61
C GLU A 405 -151.96 -134.89 -156.37
N ARG A 406 -151.01 -134.39 -155.56
CA ARG A 406 -149.82 -135.14 -155.15
C ARG A 406 -150.12 -136.21 -154.09
N ASP A 407 -151.07 -135.91 -153.20
CA ASP A 407 -151.33 -136.79 -152.06
C ASP A 407 -152.28 -137.95 -152.45
N ASP A 408 -153.09 -137.80 -153.50
CA ASP A 408 -153.81 -138.92 -154.14
C ASP A 408 -152.85 -139.91 -154.84
N ALA A 409 -151.72 -139.43 -155.40
CA ALA A 409 -150.67 -140.33 -155.93
C ALA A 409 -149.87 -141.06 -154.82
N GLN A 410 -149.90 -140.53 -153.58
CA GLN A 410 -149.32 -141.19 -152.41
C GLN A 410 -150.26 -142.28 -151.85
N ALA A 411 -151.58 -142.18 -152.11
CA ALA A 411 -152.56 -143.23 -151.82
C ALA A 411 -152.37 -144.49 -152.71
N ASP A 412 -151.87 -144.34 -153.94
CA ASP A 412 -151.66 -145.47 -154.86
C ASP A 412 -150.33 -146.21 -154.64
N LEU A 413 -149.29 -145.52 -154.12
CA LEU A 413 -147.99 -146.14 -153.85
C LEU A 413 -148.01 -147.08 -152.64
N ASP A 414 -148.77 -146.77 -151.58
CA ASP A 414 -148.86 -147.66 -150.42
C ASP A 414 -149.86 -148.82 -150.65
N THR A 415 -150.79 -148.65 -151.59
CA THR A 415 -151.60 -149.72 -152.19
C THR A 415 -150.81 -150.58 -153.19
N ALA A 416 -149.60 -150.18 -153.62
CA ALA A 416 -148.67 -150.98 -154.44
C ALA A 416 -147.49 -151.59 -153.66
N LYS A 417 -147.27 -151.11 -152.42
CA LYS A 417 -146.57 -151.85 -151.35
C LYS A 417 -147.47 -152.88 -150.67
N ALA A 418 -148.76 -152.88 -151.02
CA ALA A 418 -149.50 -154.13 -151.08
C ALA A 418 -148.68 -155.20 -151.77
N ASP A 419 -149.15 -156.42 -151.59
CA ASP A 419 -148.99 -157.46 -152.59
C ASP A 419 -147.57 -158.01 -152.78
N GLU A 420 -146.50 -157.27 -152.46
CA GLU A 420 -145.15 -157.79 -152.31
C GLU A 420 -145.02 -158.61 -151.01
N THR A 421 -145.63 -158.20 -149.88
CA THR A 421 -145.57 -159.04 -148.66
C THR A 421 -146.57 -160.20 -148.68
N ASN A 422 -147.67 -160.11 -149.44
CA ASN A 422 -148.55 -161.25 -149.71
C ASN A 422 -147.95 -162.26 -150.73
N ALA A 423 -146.95 -161.87 -151.54
CA ALA A 423 -146.31 -162.77 -152.51
C ALA A 423 -144.98 -163.40 -152.02
N GLN A 424 -144.38 -162.88 -150.95
CA GLN A 424 -143.03 -163.30 -150.53
C GLN A 424 -142.95 -164.39 -149.45
N SER A 425 -144.05 -165.06 -149.06
CA SER A 425 -143.96 -166.31 -148.28
C SER A 425 -145.11 -167.32 -148.40
N ASP A 426 -145.92 -167.23 -149.45
CA ASP A 426 -146.50 -168.43 -150.09
C ASP A 426 -145.41 -169.25 -150.86
N LEU A 427 -144.14 -168.79 -150.89
CA LEU A 427 -143.00 -169.46 -151.59
C LEU A 427 -141.75 -169.71 -150.71
N THR A 428 -141.98 -169.88 -149.40
CA THR A 428 -141.30 -170.88 -148.54
C THR A 428 -142.43 -171.74 -147.92
N ALA A 429 -143.33 -172.34 -148.71
CA ALA A 429 -143.19 -173.59 -149.50
C ALA A 429 -143.09 -174.87 -148.63
N ALA A 430 -143.22 -176.04 -149.26
CA ALA A 430 -142.96 -177.39 -148.73
C ALA A 430 -141.88 -177.51 -147.64
#